data_AF-A0A921FJL1-F1
#
_entry.id   AF-A0A921FJL1-F1
#
_cell.length_a   1.000
_cell.length_b   1.000
_cell.length_c   1.000
_cell.angle_alpha   90.00
_cell.angle_beta   90.00
_cell.angle_gamma   90.00
#
_symmetry.space_group_name_H-M   'P 1'
#
loop_
_entity.id
_entity.type
_entity.pdbx_description
1 polymer ?
#
loop_
_entity_poly.entity_id
_entity_poly.type
_entity_poly.pdbx_seq_one_letter_code
_entity_poly.pdbx_strand_id
1 'polypeptide(L)'
;PNQMNNIFILIVYIIYMAGMGMILGDVMTDTLAVIDESETTQGNAILNTAQQFAGAVGTSITSAIVASSQKGTKSADLTRIGTQHAYIFLLCLVILIMALFIKYVGRRTATK
;
A
#
# COMPACT_ATOMS: atom_id res chain seq x y z
N PRO A 1 -17.13 -4.76 -25.51
CA PRO A 1 -16.44 -4.93 -24.20
C PRO A 1 -14.96 -4.53 -24.33
N ASN A 2 -14.64 -3.32 -23.89
CA ASN A 2 -13.29 -2.76 -24.02
C ASN A 2 -12.39 -3.44 -22.98
N GLN A 3 -11.74 -4.54 -23.37
CA GLN A 3 -10.76 -5.20 -22.51
C GLN A 3 -9.54 -4.29 -22.38
N MET A 4 -9.11 -4.03 -21.14
CA MET A 4 -7.86 -3.30 -20.90
C MET A 4 -6.72 -4.07 -21.56
N ASN A 5 -5.92 -3.38 -22.38
CA ASN A 5 -4.82 -3.99 -23.10
C ASN A 5 -3.82 -4.61 -22.10
N ASN A 6 -3.50 -5.89 -22.26
CA ASN A 6 -2.55 -6.61 -21.38
C ASN A 6 -1.18 -5.91 -21.30
N ILE A 7 -0.74 -5.27 -22.39
CA ILE A 7 0.52 -4.51 -22.43
C ILE A 7 0.44 -3.31 -21.48
N PHE A 8 -0.71 -2.64 -21.42
CA PHE A 8 -0.92 -1.51 -20.51
C PHE A 8 -0.84 -1.96 -19.04
N ILE A 9 -1.48 -3.09 -18.71
CA ILE A 9 -1.40 -3.68 -17.36
C ILE A 9 0.05 -4.04 -17.01
N LEU A 10 0.79 -4.64 -17.95
CA LEU A 10 2.19 -5.00 -17.76
C LEU A 10 3.07 -3.78 -17.46
N ILE A 11 2.93 -2.70 -18.25
CA ILE A 11 3.71 -1.47 -18.06
C ILE A 11 3.43 -0.87 -16.67
N VAL A 12 2.15 -0.77 -16.28
CA VAL A 12 1.76 -0.27 -14.95
C VAL A 12 2.36 -1.14 -13.84
N TYR A 13 2.32 -2.46 -14.02
CA TYR A 13 2.86 -3.40 -13.04
C TYR A 13 4.39 -3.31 -12.91
N ILE A 14 5.12 -3.13 -14.00
CA ILE A 14 6.58 -2.92 -13.98
C ILE A 14 6.92 -1.66 -13.21
N ILE A 15 6.25 -0.54 -13.50
CA ILE A 15 6.47 0.73 -12.81
C ILE A 15 6.16 0.58 -11.30
N TYR A 16 5.05 -0.09 -10.97
CA TYR A 16 4.67 -0.37 -9.59
C TYR A 16 5.72 -1.20 -8.85
N MET A 17 6.20 -2.30 -9.45
CA MET A 17 7.21 -3.16 -8.81
C MET A 17 8.57 -2.49 -8.71
N ALA A 18 8.97 -1.70 -9.70
CA ALA A 18 10.19 -0.91 -9.64
C ALA A 18 10.15 0.12 -8.49
N GLY A 19 9.03 0.83 -8.34
CA GLY A 19 8.81 1.78 -7.24
C GLY A 19 8.81 1.09 -5.87
N MET A 20 8.10 -0.04 -5.74
CA MET A 20 8.07 -0.83 -4.51
C MET A 20 9.47 -1.35 -4.13
N GLY A 21 10.26 -1.84 -5.08
CA GLY A 21 11.60 -2.34 -4.84
C GLY A 21 12.56 -1.27 -4.29
N MET A 22 12.52 -0.06 -4.85
CA MET A 22 13.32 1.06 -4.35
C MET A 22 12.97 1.42 -2.90
N ILE A 23 11.68 1.54 -2.57
CA ILE A 23 11.25 1.98 -1.24
C ILE A 23 11.43 0.89 -0.18
N LEU A 24 10.95 -0.33 -0.45
CA LEU A 24 10.96 -1.40 0.54
C LEU A 24 12.38 -1.92 0.81
N GLY A 25 13.26 -1.88 -0.19
CA GLY A 25 14.67 -2.21 -0.03
C GLY A 25 15.35 -1.24 0.93
N ASP A 26 15.27 0.07 0.65
CA ASP A 26 15.91 1.10 1.47
C ASP A 26 15.39 1.10 2.91
N VAL A 27 14.07 1.00 3.12
CA VAL A 27 13.47 0.98 4.46
C VAL A 27 13.88 -0.25 5.25
N MET A 28 13.91 -1.43 4.63
CA MET A 28 14.32 -2.66 5.31
C MET A 28 15.79 -2.60 5.70
N THR A 29 16.67 -2.16 4.80
CA THR A 29 18.10 -2.02 5.09
C THR A 29 18.36 -0.98 6.19
N ASP A 30 17.72 0.19 6.13
CA ASP A 30 17.84 1.22 7.19
C ASP A 30 17.34 0.71 8.54
N THR A 31 16.23 -0.03 8.56
CA THR A 31 15.67 -0.59 9.80
C THR A 31 16.57 -1.68 10.40
N LEU A 32 17.19 -2.53 9.57
CA LEU A 32 18.07 -3.59 10.07
C LEU A 32 19.46 -3.07 10.45
N ALA A 33 19.91 -1.95 9.88
CA ALA A 33 21.21 -1.33 10.19
C ALA A 33 21.32 -0.81 11.63
N VAL A 34 20.19 -0.60 12.31
CA VAL A 34 20.14 -0.14 13.72
C VAL A 34 20.02 -1.28 14.74
N ILE A 35 20.07 -2.54 14.30
CA ILE A 35 19.90 -3.75 15.13
C ILE A 35 21.19 -4.57 15.12
N ASP A 36 21.53 -5.21 16.24
CA ASP A 36 22.69 -6.11 16.33
C ASP A 36 22.60 -7.26 15.30
N GLU A 37 23.74 -7.69 14.77
CA GLU A 37 23.81 -8.73 13.73
C GLU A 37 23.09 -10.03 14.13
N SER A 38 23.11 -10.39 15.42
CA SER A 38 22.41 -11.57 15.94
C SER A 38 20.89 -11.47 15.82
N GLU A 39 20.34 -10.26 15.83
CA GLU A 39 18.90 -10.00 15.83
C GLU A 39 18.35 -9.66 14.43
N THR A 40 19.21 -9.48 13.42
CA THR A 40 18.80 -9.15 12.04
C THR A 40 17.80 -10.14 11.45
N THR A 41 17.96 -11.43 11.74
CA THR A 41 17.03 -12.48 11.30
C THR A 41 15.64 -12.29 11.93
N GLN A 42 15.58 -11.96 13.21
CA GLN A 42 14.32 -11.69 13.91
C GLN A 42 13.70 -10.38 13.42
N GLY A 43 14.51 -9.33 13.23
CA GLY A 43 14.07 -8.06 12.66
C GLY A 43 13.43 -8.23 11.29
N ASN A 44 14.03 -9.04 10.42
CA ASN A 44 13.48 -9.32 9.10
C ASN A 44 12.15 -10.10 9.19
N ALA A 45 12.02 -11.05 10.12
CA ALA A 45 10.76 -11.75 10.35
C ALA A 45 9.64 -10.78 10.79
N ILE A 46 9.93 -9.87 11.72
CA ILE A 46 8.98 -8.84 12.18
C ILE A 46 8.56 -7.93 11.01
N LEU A 47 9.52 -7.46 10.21
CA LEU A 47 9.22 -6.61 9.05
C LEU A 47 8.32 -7.33 8.04
N ASN A 48 8.61 -8.58 7.72
CA ASN A 48 7.77 -9.37 6.81
C ASN A 48 6.38 -9.64 7.38
N THR A 49 6.26 -9.93 8.68
CA THR A 49 4.95 -10.11 9.34
C THR A 49 4.15 -8.80 9.34
N ALA A 50 4.79 -7.66 9.65
CA ALA A 50 4.15 -6.36 9.61
C ALA A 50 3.65 -6.01 8.20
N GLN A 51 4.46 -6.29 7.17
CA GLN A 51 4.08 -6.09 5.77
C GLN A 51 2.89 -6.96 5.37
N GLN A 52 2.92 -8.26 5.69
CA GLN A 52 1.80 -9.17 5.38
C GLN A 52 0.53 -8.78 6.13
N PHE A 53 0.65 -8.41 7.40
CA PHE A 53 -0.48 -7.93 8.19
C PHE A 53 -1.08 -6.66 7.59
N ALA A 54 -0.27 -5.66 7.26
CA ALA A 54 -0.72 -4.43 6.63
C ALA A 54 -1.40 -4.70 5.27
N GLY A 55 -0.85 -5.60 4.46
CA GLY A 55 -1.44 -6.03 3.18
C GLY A 55 -2.80 -6.71 3.35
N ALA A 56 -2.92 -7.59 4.35
CA ALA A 56 -4.17 -8.27 4.67
C ALA A 56 -5.26 -7.29 5.17
N VAL A 57 -4.88 -6.36 6.05
CA VAL A 57 -5.79 -5.31 6.55
C VAL A 57 -6.27 -4.41 5.40
N GLY A 58 -5.36 -3.94 4.55
CA GLY A 58 -5.71 -3.08 3.40
C GLY A 58 -6.67 -3.77 2.42
N THR A 59 -6.40 -5.05 2.11
CA THR A 59 -7.26 -5.84 1.22
C THR A 59 -8.64 -6.08 1.85
N SER A 60 -8.69 -6.36 3.16
CA SER A 60 -9.94 -6.62 3.88
C SER A 60 -10.84 -5.40 3.94
N ILE A 61 -10.29 -4.22 4.23
CA ILE A 61 -11.05 -2.96 4.26
C ILE A 61 -11.56 -2.63 2.85
N THR A 62 -10.70 -2.73 1.83
CA THR A 62 -11.08 -2.46 0.44
C THR A 62 -12.21 -3.41 -0.01
N SER A 63 -12.09 -4.70 0.31
CA SER A 63 -13.12 -5.69 0.03
C SER A 63 -14.43 -5.40 0.75
N ALA A 64 -14.37 -4.97 2.01
CA ALA A 64 -15.56 -4.59 2.78
C ALA A 64 -16.27 -3.37 2.18
N ILE A 65 -15.53 -2.37 1.69
CA ILE A 65 -16.11 -1.20 1.00
C ILE A 65 -16.87 -1.63 -0.27
N VAL A 66 -16.24 -2.48 -1.09
CA VAL A 66 -16.87 -3.01 -2.31
C VAL A 66 -18.11 -3.84 -1.96
N ALA A 67 -18.00 -4.74 -0.97
CA ALA A 67 -19.09 -5.59 -0.53
C ALA A 67 -20.28 -4.79 0.04
N SER A 68 -20.00 -3.71 0.77
CA SER A 68 -21.02 -2.78 1.28
C SER A 68 -21.84 -2.15 0.15
N SER A 69 -21.20 -1.87 -0.99
CA SER A 69 -21.86 -1.29 -2.16
C SER A 69 -22.75 -2.31 -2.90
N GLN A 70 -22.52 -3.60 -2.71
CA GLN A 70 -23.29 -4.70 -3.30
C GLN A 70 -24.38 -5.24 -2.34
N LYS A 71 -24.73 -4.50 -1.28
CA LYS A 71 -25.69 -4.94 -0.28
C LYS A 71 -27.09 -5.05 -0.89
N GLY A 72 -27.60 -6.27 -1.01
CA GLY A 72 -28.95 -6.58 -1.50
C GLY A 72 -29.01 -7.14 -2.94
N THR A 73 -28.09 -6.75 -3.83
CA THR A 73 -27.94 -7.39 -5.14
C THR A 73 -26.53 -7.24 -5.70
N LYS A 74 -26.06 -8.24 -6.45
CA LYS A 74 -24.75 -8.21 -7.10
C LYS A 74 -24.92 -7.75 -8.55
N SER A 75 -24.65 -6.48 -8.79
CA SER A 75 -24.68 -5.89 -10.13
C SER A 75 -23.33 -5.30 -10.50
N ALA A 76 -22.96 -5.38 -11.78
CA ALA A 76 -21.70 -4.81 -12.28
C ALA A 76 -21.58 -3.31 -11.96
N ASP A 77 -22.70 -2.58 -12.03
CA ASP A 77 -22.75 -1.15 -11.71
C ASP A 77 -22.46 -0.87 -10.23
N LEU A 78 -23.02 -1.68 -9.32
CA LEU A 78 -22.77 -1.57 -7.88
C LEU A 78 -21.32 -1.92 -7.53
N THR A 79 -20.74 -2.93 -8.18
CA THR A 79 -19.30 -3.21 -8.07
C THR A 79 -18.46 -2.04 -8.55
N ARG A 80 -18.83 -1.44 -9.68
CA ARG A 80 -18.11 -0.28 -10.24
C ARG A 80 -18.12 0.89 -9.25
N ILE A 81 -19.28 1.20 -8.68
CA ILE A 81 -19.43 2.24 -7.65
C ILE A 81 -18.62 1.88 -6.40
N GLY A 82 -18.70 0.64 -5.90
CA GLY A 82 -17.94 0.21 -4.73
C GLY A 82 -16.44 0.28 -4.93
N THR A 83 -15.95 -0.14 -6.10
CA THR A 83 -14.54 -0.03 -6.48
C THR A 83 -14.09 1.44 -6.57
N GLN A 84 -14.94 2.34 -7.06
CA GLN A 84 -14.64 3.78 -7.03
C GLN A 84 -14.48 4.31 -5.59
N HIS A 85 -15.38 3.92 -4.67
CA HIS A 85 -15.27 4.30 -3.26
C HIS A 85 -14.00 3.74 -2.61
N ALA A 86 -13.65 2.48 -2.91
CA ALA A 86 -12.41 1.86 -2.49
C ALA A 86 -11.17 2.63 -2.98
N TYR A 87 -11.15 3.04 -4.25
CA TYR A 87 -10.05 3.85 -4.79
C TYR A 87 -9.96 5.24 -4.16
N ILE A 88 -11.10 5.90 -3.91
CA ILE A 88 -11.14 7.19 -3.21
C ILE A 88 -10.58 7.04 -1.80
N PHE A 89 -10.98 5.99 -1.08
CA PHE A 89 -10.45 5.68 0.25
C PHE A 89 -8.93 5.49 0.23
N LEU A 90 -8.41 4.68 -0.71
CA LEU A 90 -6.97 4.46 -0.88
C LEU A 90 -6.24 5.76 -1.23
N LEU A 91 -6.82 6.60 -2.08
CA LEU A 91 -6.25 7.89 -2.45
C LEU A 91 -6.15 8.83 -1.24
N CYS A 92 -7.21 8.93 -0.44
CA CYS A 92 -7.20 9.70 0.81
C CYS A 92 -6.11 9.20 1.78
N LEU A 93 -5.94 7.88 1.87
CA LEU A 93 -4.92 7.26 2.72
C LEU A 93 -3.51 7.60 2.22
N VAL A 94 -3.26 7.58 0.91
CA VAL A 94 -1.98 8.02 0.31
C VAL A 94 -1.71 9.49 0.59
N ILE A 95 -2.71 10.36 0.41
CA ILE A 95 -2.56 11.81 0.70
C ILE A 95 -2.25 12.04 2.18
N LEU A 96 -2.92 11.32 3.08
CA LEU A 96 -2.66 11.38 4.51
C LEU A 96 -1.22 10.94 4.84
N ILE A 97 -0.76 9.82 4.30
CA ILE A 97 0.61 9.33 4.50
C ILE A 97 1.62 10.35 3.97
N MET A 98 1.37 10.91 2.79
CA MET A 98 2.23 11.94 2.19
C MET A 98 2.29 13.21 3.08
N ALA A 99 1.16 13.66 3.60
CA ALA A 99 1.11 14.81 4.51
C ALA A 99 1.88 14.55 5.81
N LEU A 100 1.74 13.34 6.38
CA LEU A 100 2.49 12.92 7.57
C LEU A 100 4.00 12.85 7.28
N PHE A 101 4.38 12.30 6.13
CA PHE A 101 5.78 12.22 5.71
C PHE A 101 6.40 13.63 5.63
N ILE A 102 5.77 14.56 4.91
CA ILE A 102 6.23 15.94 4.79
C ILE A 102 6.33 16.60 6.18
N LYS A 103 5.32 16.43 7.03
CA LYS A 103 5.30 17.02 8.38
C LYS A 103 6.39 16.44 9.28
N TYR A 104 6.63 15.13 9.26
CA TYR A 104 7.55 14.48 10.19
C TYR A 104 9.00 14.57 9.72
N VAL A 105 9.26 14.36 8.43
CA VAL A 105 10.59 14.53 7.84
C VAL A 105 10.99 16.01 7.81
N GLY A 106 10.08 16.91 7.41
CA GLY A 106 10.35 18.35 7.41
C GLY A 106 10.67 18.89 8.80
N ARG A 107 10.07 18.35 9.87
CA ARG A 107 10.41 18.71 11.25
C ARG A 107 11.77 18.18 11.69
N ARG A 108 12.16 16.96 11.30
CA ARG A 108 13.50 16.41 11.61
C ARG A 108 14.63 17.25 11.02
N THR A 109 14.43 17.80 9.82
CA THR A 109 15.43 18.67 9.16
C THR A 109 15.51 20.05 9.79
N ALA A 110 14.42 20.58 10.36
CA ALA A 110 14.40 21.89 11.01
C ALA A 110 14.96 21.90 12.45
N THR A 111 15.12 20.72 13.07
CA THR A 111 15.68 20.55 14.43
C THR A 111 17.16 20.14 14.46
N LYS A 112 17.80 19.98 13.31
CA LYS A 112 19.26 19.86 13.19
C LYS A 112 19.86 21.22 12.83
#